data_AF-A0AAU9M0S7-F1
#
_entry.id   AF-A0AAU9M0S7-F1
#
_cell.length_a   1.000
_cell.length_b   1.000
_cell.length_c   1.000
_cell.angle_alpha   90.00
_cell.angle_beta   90.00
_cell.angle_gamma   90.00
#
_symmetry.space_group_name_H-M   'P 1'
#
loop_
_entity.id
_entity.type
_entity.pdbx_description
1 polymer ?
#
loop_
_entity_poly.entity_id
_entity_poly.type
_entity_poly.pdbx_seq_one_letter_code
_entity_poly.pdbx_strand_id
1 'polypeptide(L)'
;MSIRKLPLVSCFHIKRFEHSPVKKLSRKVDRYMQFPFSLDMSPYLSSSILRGRFGNRIFAFDGNGNGNENEEQDFSSEFELFAVVTHTGKLDAGHYVTYLRLSNEWYKCDDCWVTRVNESIVRGVQGYMMFYVQKMLFYKATDKI
;
A
#
# COMPACT_ATOMS: atom_id res chain seq x y z
N MET A 1 -6.41 16.22 4.02
CA MET A 1 -5.50 15.71 2.97
C MET A 1 -6.27 14.68 2.16
N SER A 2 -6.18 14.74 0.84
CA SER A 2 -6.81 13.80 -0.10
C SER A 2 -5.88 13.54 -1.28
N ILE A 3 -6.11 12.44 -2.00
CA ILE A 3 -5.28 12.02 -3.13
C ILE A 3 -6.02 12.33 -4.43
N ARG A 4 -5.43 13.11 -5.33
CA ARG A 4 -6.07 13.45 -6.61
C ARG A 4 -5.95 12.32 -7.64
N LYS A 5 -4.80 11.66 -7.69
CA LYS A 5 -4.48 10.60 -8.66
C LYS A 5 -3.67 9.51 -7.97
N LEU A 6 -4.01 8.25 -8.19
CA LEU A 6 -3.31 7.10 -7.61
C LEU A 6 -2.17 6.63 -8.51
N PRO A 7 -1.02 6.22 -7.95
CA PRO A 7 0.04 5.59 -8.72
C PRO A 7 -0.32 4.13 -9.07
N LEU A 8 0.38 3.53 -10.04
CA LEU A 8 0.21 2.11 -10.36
C LEU A 8 0.67 1.20 -9.22
N VAL A 9 1.71 1.63 -8.51
CA VAL A 9 2.25 0.98 -7.32
C VAL A 9 2.31 2.00 -6.19
N SER A 10 1.66 1.70 -5.07
CA SER A 10 1.69 2.50 -3.85
C SER A 10 2.67 1.91 -2.85
N CYS A 11 3.61 2.72 -2.38
CA CYS A 11 4.55 2.37 -1.32
C CYS A 11 4.14 3.07 -0.02
N PHE A 12 3.90 2.29 1.03
CA PHE A 12 3.63 2.79 2.38
C PHE A 12 4.83 2.54 3.28
N HIS A 13 5.41 3.60 3.82
CA HIS A 13 6.50 3.52 4.79
C HIS A 13 5.95 3.80 6.19
N ILE A 14 6.08 2.83 7.09
CA ILE A 14 5.61 2.99 8.47
C ILE A 14 6.70 3.67 9.29
N LYS A 15 6.36 4.86 9.82
CA LYS A 15 7.25 5.61 10.72
C LYS A 15 7.35 4.91 12.08
N ARG A 16 8.29 3.97 12.21
CA ARG A 16 8.54 3.18 13.42
C ARG A 16 9.64 3.74 14.32
N PHE A 17 9.73 5.05 14.43
CA PHE A 17 10.72 5.70 15.29
C PHE A 17 10.08 6.88 16.00
N GLU A 18 10.45 7.03 17.26
CA GLU A 18 10.15 8.22 18.04
C GLU A 18 11.42 8.78 18.64
N HIS A 19 11.44 10.09 18.77
CA HIS A 19 12.54 10.82 19.35
C HIS A 19 12.03 11.53 20.60
N SER A 20 12.66 11.27 21.73
CA SER A 20 12.39 11.99 22.97
C SER A 20 13.43 13.08 23.14
N PRO A 21 13.08 14.36 22.93
CA PRO A 21 14.03 15.47 23.14
C PRO A 21 14.42 15.59 24.62
N VAL A 22 13.50 15.25 25.53
CA VAL A 22 13.72 15.28 26.99
C VAL A 22 14.74 14.21 27.41
N LYS A 23 14.62 12.99 26.90
CA LYS A 23 15.53 11.88 27.23
C LYS A 23 16.78 11.83 26.33
N LYS A 24 16.87 12.70 25.31
CA LYS A 24 17.88 12.69 24.24
C LYS A 24 18.09 11.28 23.66
N LEU A 25 17.00 10.53 23.50
CA LEU A 25 17.02 9.13 23.07
C LEU A 25 16.00 8.92 21.96
N SER A 26 16.42 8.19 20.92
CA SER A 26 15.55 7.67 19.88
C SER A 26 15.24 6.20 20.16
N ARG A 27 13.98 5.78 19.99
CA ARG A 27 13.61 4.37 20.10
C ARG A 27 12.79 3.91 18.91
N LYS A 28 12.94 2.63 18.59
CA LYS A 28 12.11 1.96 17.60
C LYS A 28 10.73 1.67 18.20
N VAL A 29 9.70 1.80 17.36
CA VAL A 29 8.31 1.48 17.72
C VAL A 29 7.97 0.11 17.15
N ASP A 30 8.11 -0.91 18.00
CA ASP A 30 7.84 -2.32 17.65
C ASP A 30 6.40 -2.78 17.91
N ARG A 31 5.46 -1.83 17.94
CA ARG A 31 4.05 -2.16 18.06
C ARG A 31 3.55 -2.85 16.78
N TYR A 32 2.88 -3.98 16.96
CA TYR A 32 2.19 -4.65 15.86
C TYR A 32 1.16 -3.72 15.22
N MET A 33 1.13 -3.73 13.89
CA MET A 33 0.18 -2.99 13.07
C MET A 33 -0.36 -3.97 12.04
N GLN A 34 -1.66 -4.20 12.08
CA GLN A 34 -2.32 -4.98 11.05
C GLN A 34 -2.36 -4.18 9.74
N PHE A 35 -2.19 -4.88 8.62
CA PHE A 35 -2.34 -4.32 7.28
C PHE A 35 -3.21 -5.26 6.44
N PRO A 36 -4.04 -4.71 5.54
CA PRO A 36 -4.90 -5.52 4.68
C PRO A 36 -4.14 -6.07 3.47
N PHE A 37 -4.59 -7.18 2.91
CA PHE A 37 -4.03 -7.72 1.66
C PHE A 37 -4.68 -7.08 0.42
N SER A 38 -5.97 -6.74 0.53
CA SER A 38 -6.69 -5.92 -0.44
C SER A 38 -7.00 -4.57 0.18
N LEU A 39 -6.61 -3.49 -0.49
CA LEU A 39 -6.74 -2.11 -0.02
C LEU A 39 -7.63 -1.33 -0.98
N ASP A 40 -8.72 -0.78 -0.46
CA ASP A 40 -9.54 0.19 -1.19
C ASP A 40 -9.06 1.61 -0.87
N MET A 41 -8.59 2.31 -1.91
CA MET A 41 -8.11 3.69 -1.83
C MET A 41 -9.20 4.73 -2.12
N SER A 42 -10.40 4.32 -2.53
CA SER A 42 -11.51 5.21 -2.90
C SER A 42 -11.85 6.23 -1.80
N PRO A 43 -11.90 5.88 -0.50
CA PRO A 43 -12.23 6.84 0.57
C PRO A 43 -11.23 7.99 0.70
N TYR A 44 -10.00 7.83 0.19
CA TYR A 44 -8.93 8.81 0.27
C TYR A 44 -8.84 9.70 -0.99
N LEU A 45 -9.60 9.40 -2.03
CA LEU A 45 -9.60 10.16 -3.27
C LEU A 45 -10.31 11.52 -3.12
N SER A 46 -9.72 12.55 -3.70
CA SER A 46 -10.31 13.89 -3.75
C SER A 46 -11.69 13.86 -4.41
N SER A 47 -11.87 13.07 -5.48
CA SER A 47 -13.15 12.94 -6.18
C SER A 47 -14.24 12.36 -5.27
N SER A 48 -13.94 11.26 -4.58
CA SER A 48 -14.85 10.62 -3.63
C SER A 48 -15.22 11.53 -2.46
N ILE A 49 -14.23 12.24 -1.87
CA ILE A 49 -14.46 13.15 -0.74
C ILE A 49 -15.33 14.35 -1.17
N LEU A 50 -15.06 14.94 -2.34
CA LEU A 50 -15.84 16.07 -2.86
C LEU A 50 -17.28 15.65 -3.18
N ARG A 51 -17.46 14.49 -3.82
CA ARG A 51 -18.79 13.93 -4.11
C ARG A 51 -19.59 13.68 -2.83
N GLY A 52 -18.95 13.12 -1.80
CA GLY A 52 -19.59 12.88 -0.50
C GLY A 52 -19.99 14.16 0.25
N ARG A 53 -19.23 15.25 0.11
CA ARG A 53 -19.49 16.53 0.82
C ARG A 53 -20.51 17.43 0.11
N PHE A 54 -20.46 17.49 -1.22
CA PHE A 54 -21.21 18.49 -1.97
C PHE A 54 -22.22 17.89 -2.95
N GLY A 55 -22.30 16.56 -3.02
CA GLY A 55 -23.08 15.84 -4.03
C GLY A 55 -22.54 16.10 -5.44
N ASN A 56 -23.37 15.88 -6.46
CA ASN A 56 -23.00 16.11 -7.85
C ASN A 56 -22.86 17.60 -8.23
N ARG A 57 -22.96 18.54 -7.27
CA ARG A 57 -23.03 19.99 -7.52
C ARG A 57 -21.68 20.63 -7.88
N ILE A 58 -20.54 20.05 -7.47
CA ILE A 58 -19.21 20.63 -7.77
C ILE A 58 -18.68 20.20 -9.14
N PHE A 59 -18.92 18.96 -9.56
CA PHE A 59 -18.48 18.46 -10.88
C PHE A 59 -19.24 19.08 -12.06
N ALA A 60 -20.27 19.90 -11.80
CA ALA A 60 -21.01 20.62 -12.83
C ALA A 60 -20.33 21.95 -13.25
N PHE A 61 -19.35 22.46 -12.49
CA PHE A 61 -18.76 23.79 -12.75
C PHE A 61 -17.46 23.77 -13.58
N ASP A 62 -16.74 22.64 -13.63
CA ASP A 62 -15.49 22.50 -14.39
C ASP A 62 -15.68 21.76 -15.73
N GLY A 63 -16.66 22.23 -16.51
CA GLY A 63 -16.59 22.12 -17.98
C GLY A 63 -17.25 20.91 -18.65
N ASN A 64 -18.31 21.24 -19.39
CA ASN A 64 -18.68 20.69 -20.70
C ASN A 64 -19.39 19.32 -20.73
N GLY A 65 -20.72 19.39 -20.80
CA GLY A 65 -21.57 18.31 -21.28
C GLY A 65 -21.31 17.98 -22.74
N ASN A 66 -20.26 17.21 -22.99
CA ASN A 66 -20.11 16.39 -24.19
C ASN A 66 -19.65 15.01 -23.74
N GLY A 67 -20.59 14.07 -23.71
CA GLY A 67 -20.35 12.68 -23.38
C GLY A 67 -19.48 12.01 -24.42
N ASN A 68 -18.16 12.11 -24.23
CA ASN A 68 -17.20 11.14 -24.74
C ASN A 68 -16.72 10.32 -23.55
N GLU A 69 -17.51 9.32 -23.17
CA GLU A 69 -17.36 8.45 -21.99
C GLU A 69 -16.15 7.48 -22.08
N ASN A 70 -15.15 7.74 -22.92
CA ASN A 70 -14.22 6.70 -23.40
C ASN A 70 -12.71 6.93 -23.17
N GLU A 71 -12.24 7.93 -22.40
CA GLU A 71 -10.79 8.12 -22.20
C GLU A 71 -10.33 8.49 -20.78
N GLU A 72 -11.15 8.28 -19.74
CA GLU A 72 -10.58 8.08 -18.41
C GLU A 72 -10.34 6.58 -18.25
N GLN A 73 -9.08 6.14 -18.41
CA GLN A 73 -8.67 4.87 -17.78
C GLN A 73 -9.00 5.03 -16.30
N ASP A 74 -10.18 4.59 -15.90
CA ASP A 74 -10.65 4.57 -14.53
C ASP A 74 -9.76 3.54 -13.81
N PHE A 75 -8.59 4.02 -13.39
CA PHE A 75 -7.63 3.22 -12.67
C PHE A 75 -8.32 2.78 -11.39
N SER A 76 -8.56 1.47 -11.30
CA SER A 76 -9.18 0.86 -10.13
C SER A 76 -8.54 1.40 -8.85
N SER A 77 -9.40 1.84 -7.93
CA SER A 77 -8.98 2.24 -6.58
C SER A 77 -8.68 1.03 -5.69
N GLU A 78 -8.80 -0.19 -6.22
CA GLU A 78 -8.45 -1.43 -5.53
C GLU A 78 -6.99 -1.79 -5.76
N PHE A 79 -6.32 -2.10 -4.66
CA PHE A 79 -4.91 -2.39 -4.59
C PHE A 79 -4.68 -3.74 -3.92
N GLU A 80 -3.74 -4.53 -4.45
CA GLU A 80 -3.33 -5.81 -3.89
C GLU A 80 -1.92 -5.70 -3.33
N LEU A 81 -1.75 -6.17 -2.10
CA LEU A 81 -0.46 -6.28 -1.46
C LEU A 81 0.36 -7.37 -2.13
N PHE A 82 1.54 -7.01 -2.62
CA PHE A 82 2.46 -7.97 -3.24
C PHE A 82 3.82 -8.02 -2.57
N ALA A 83 4.21 -7.02 -1.77
CA ALA A 83 5.45 -7.09 -1.00
C ALA A 83 5.34 -6.40 0.37
N VAL A 84 5.94 -7.03 1.38
CA VAL A 84 6.10 -6.49 2.74
C VAL A 84 7.56 -6.60 3.12
N VAL A 85 8.17 -5.48 3.48
CA VAL A 85 9.52 -5.44 4.03
C VAL A 85 9.41 -5.33 5.54
N THR A 86 10.12 -6.17 6.27
CA THR A 86 10.21 -6.14 7.73
C THR A 86 11.62 -5.71 8.14
N HIS A 87 11.71 -5.15 9.35
CA HIS A 87 12.99 -4.77 9.93
C HIS A 87 13.05 -5.28 11.37
N THR A 88 14.05 -6.12 11.66
CA THR A 88 14.33 -6.63 13.00
C THR A 88 15.60 -5.98 13.54
N GLY A 89 15.66 -5.65 14.83
CA GLY A 89 16.78 -4.89 15.41
C GLY A 89 16.41 -3.48 15.84
N LYS A 90 17.45 -2.68 16.14
CA LYS A 90 17.39 -1.32 16.69
C LYS A 90 17.35 -0.28 15.57
N LEU A 91 17.34 1.01 15.91
CA LEU A 91 17.31 2.09 14.92
C LEU A 91 18.61 2.23 14.11
N ASP A 92 19.74 1.86 14.73
CA ASP A 92 21.10 2.01 14.23
C ASP A 92 21.64 0.73 13.58
N ALA A 93 21.07 -0.42 13.90
CA ALA A 93 21.46 -1.71 13.34
C ALA A 93 20.28 -2.69 13.32
N GLY A 94 20.20 -3.49 12.26
CA GLY A 94 19.16 -4.50 12.14
C GLY A 94 19.28 -5.32 10.86
N HIS A 95 18.25 -6.12 10.63
CA HIS A 95 18.15 -7.03 9.51
C HIS A 95 16.83 -6.85 8.77
N TYR A 96 16.91 -6.75 7.44
CA TYR A 96 15.76 -6.56 6.57
C TYR A 96 15.41 -7.86 5.86
N VAL A 97 14.13 -8.22 5.90
CA VAL A 97 13.59 -9.39 5.20
C VAL A 97 12.41 -8.94 4.36
N THR A 98 12.27 -9.51 3.16
CA THR A 98 11.15 -9.21 2.27
C THR A 98 10.23 -10.42 2.16
N TYR A 99 8.93 -10.19 2.30
CA TYR A 99 7.88 -11.15 1.98
C TYR A 99 7.28 -10.73 0.64
N LEU A 100 7.39 -11.58 -0.37
CA LEU A 100 6.93 -11.32 -1.74
C LEU A 100 5.79 -12.28 -2.08
N ARG A 101 4.76 -11.77 -2.75
CA ARG A 101 3.65 -12.56 -3.30
C ARG A 101 3.85 -12.74 -4.80
N LEU A 102 3.87 -13.99 -5.26
CA LEU A 102 3.95 -14.36 -6.67
C LEU A 102 2.99 -15.50 -6.94
N SER A 103 2.14 -15.39 -7.98
CA SER A 103 1.16 -16.43 -8.35
C SER A 103 0.32 -16.93 -7.17
N ASN A 104 -0.19 -15.98 -6.37
CA ASN A 104 -0.94 -16.21 -5.13
C ASN A 104 -0.19 -16.92 -3.98
N GLU A 105 1.10 -17.15 -4.13
CA GLU A 105 1.95 -17.81 -3.14
C GLU A 105 2.88 -16.79 -2.48
N TRP A 106 3.18 -16.98 -1.20
CA TRP A 106 4.06 -16.09 -0.44
C TRP A 106 5.45 -16.71 -0.26
N TYR A 107 6.46 -15.86 -0.41
CA TYR A 107 7.87 -16.21 -0.28
C TYR A 107 8.54 -15.26 0.71
N LYS A 108 9.29 -15.80 1.65
CA LYS A 108 10.21 -15.05 2.51
C LYS A 108 11.59 -15.05 1.85
N CYS A 109 12.04 -13.88 1.45
CA CYS A 109 13.36 -13.60 0.91
C CYS A 109 14.24 -13.03 2.04
N ASP A 110 15.13 -13.87 2.57
CA ASP A 110 16.05 -13.60 3.67
C ASP A 110 17.48 -13.77 3.14
N ASP A 111 18.05 -12.67 2.64
CA ASP A 111 19.31 -12.65 1.88
C ASP A 111 19.33 -13.66 0.72
N CYS A 112 20.17 -14.70 0.80
CA CYS A 112 20.29 -15.75 -0.19
C CYS A 112 19.22 -16.85 -0.06
N TRP A 113 18.38 -16.82 0.97
CA TRP A 113 17.38 -17.84 1.25
C TRP A 113 16.00 -17.38 0.83
N VAL A 114 15.43 -18.05 -0.17
CA VAL A 114 14.03 -17.84 -0.60
C VAL A 114 13.23 -19.07 -0.20
N THR A 115 12.29 -18.88 0.73
CA THR A 115 11.46 -19.99 1.26
C THR A 115 9.98 -19.66 1.12
N ARG A 116 9.18 -20.64 0.68
CA ARG A 116 7.72 -20.50 0.65
C ARG A 116 7.18 -20.42 2.08
N VAL A 117 6.24 -19.51 2.31
CA VAL A 117 5.60 -19.29 3.61
C VAL A 117 4.09 -19.18 3.48
N ASN A 118 3.38 -19.50 4.55
CA ASN A 118 1.92 -19.34 4.59
C ASN A 118 1.54 -17.87 4.74
N GLU A 119 0.41 -17.48 4.16
CA GLU A 119 -0.17 -16.14 4.30
C GLU A 119 -0.38 -15.73 5.77
N SER A 120 -0.72 -16.68 6.65
CA SER A 120 -0.87 -16.43 8.10
C SER A 120 0.41 -15.89 8.75
N ILE A 121 1.58 -16.33 8.29
CA ILE A 121 2.87 -15.82 8.75
C ILE A 121 3.00 -14.36 8.32
N VAL A 122 2.72 -14.06 7.05
CA VAL A 122 2.82 -12.70 6.49
C VAL A 122 1.89 -11.74 7.23
N ARG A 123 0.67 -12.16 7.59
CA ARG A 123 -0.26 -11.33 8.38
C ARG A 123 0.30 -10.98 9.77
N GLY A 124 1.09 -11.86 10.36
CA GLY A 124 1.67 -11.67 11.69
C GLY A 124 2.95 -10.82 11.72
N VAL A 125 3.52 -10.46 10.56
CA VAL A 125 4.81 -9.76 10.55
C VAL A 125 4.69 -8.28 10.90
N GLN A 126 5.78 -7.73 11.42
CA GLN A 126 5.87 -6.30 11.68
C GLN A 126 6.33 -5.55 10.41
N GLY A 127 5.36 -5.18 9.57
CA GLY A 127 5.62 -4.44 8.32
C GLY A 127 6.30 -3.09 8.57
N TYR A 128 7.45 -2.88 7.95
CA TYR A 128 8.20 -1.63 7.91
C TYR A 128 7.86 -0.84 6.64
N MET A 129 7.85 -1.51 5.49
CA MET A 129 7.33 -0.97 4.23
C MET A 129 6.35 -1.97 3.60
N MET A 130 5.34 -1.47 2.91
CA MET A 130 4.36 -2.27 2.20
C MET A 130 4.17 -1.72 0.80
N PHE A 131 4.14 -2.63 -0.18
CA PHE A 131 3.97 -2.29 -1.58
C PHE A 131 2.68 -2.92 -2.09
N TYR A 132 1.81 -2.06 -2.60
CA TYR A 132 0.57 -2.46 -3.21
C TYR A 132 0.57 -2.08 -4.68
N VAL A 133 0.02 -2.95 -5.52
CA VAL A 133 -0.14 -2.71 -6.95
C VAL A 133 -1.64 -2.62 -7.26
N GLN A 134 -2.02 -1.77 -8.22
CA GLN A 134 -3.39 -1.74 -8.69
C GLN A 134 -3.84 -3.13 -9.15
N LYS A 135 -5.00 -3.57 -8.69
CA LYS A 135 -5.50 -4.93 -8.88
C LYS A 135 -5.61 -5.33 -10.35
N MET A 136 -6.01 -4.39 -11.21
CA MET A 136 -6.04 -4.57 -12.67
C MET A 136 -4.68 -4.95 -13.26
N LEU A 137 -3.58 -4.43 -12.71
CA LEU A 137 -2.23 -4.76 -13.15
C LEU A 137 -1.71 -6.05 -12.53
N PHE A 138 -2.11 -6.35 -11.30
CA PHE A 138 -1.76 -7.60 -10.63
C PHE A 138 -2.22 -8.80 -11.48
N TYR A 139 -3.51 -8.88 -11.82
CA TYR A 139 -4.06 -10.00 -12.60
C TYR A 139 -3.42 -10.13 -14.00
N LYS A 140 -3.18 -9.01 -14.69
CA LYS A 140 -2.51 -9.01 -16.00
C LYS A 140 -1.09 -9.59 -15.97
N ALA A 141 -0.40 -9.50 -14.83
CA ALA A 141 0.93 -10.07 -14.66
C ALA A 141 0.86 -11.57 -14.32
N THR A 142 -0.15 -11.97 -13.54
CA THR A 142 -0.33 -13.37 -13.11
C THR A 142 -0.89 -14.27 -14.22
N ASP A 143 -1.71 -13.74 -15.14
CA ASP A 143 -2.32 -14.52 -16.24
C ASP A 143 -1.32 -14.87 -17.37
N LYS A 144 -0.09 -14.34 -17.33
CA LYS A 144 0.93 -14.53 -18.38
C LYS A 144 1.98 -15.60 -18.07
N ILE A 145 1.78 -16.39 -17.02
CA ILE A 145 2.67 -17.48 -16.58
C ILE A 145 1.88 -18.79 -16.63
#